data_AF-A0A1X1ZMP1-F1
#
_entry.id   AF-A0A1X1ZMP1-F1
#
_cell.length_a   1.000
_cell.length_b   1.000
_cell.length_c   1.000
_cell.angle_alpha   90.00
_cell.angle_beta   90.00
_cell.angle_gamma   90.00
#
_symmetry.space_group_name_H-M   'P 1'
#
loop_
_entity.id
_entity.type
_entity.pdbx_description
1 polymer ?
#
loop_
_entity_poly.entity_id
_entity_poly.type
_entity_poly.pdbx_seq_one_letter_code
_entity_poly.pdbx_strand_id
1 'polypeptide(L)'
;MTAQRLRVGQLVSACDPDALAERCPSYSVRSRHGIVVALIERQAAVKWIDYRGLQHDTCVLPAAMLCAGTLDAAARTRVIHCRRTDTALPCLTPVLVPSDAEPTIEIRELRITSSRSTESRTGLTFHTVRDANVALHALADAQEAFQSTFGPDPASAVSGADTVVVYRTLYTTIYRLDHCATAGFSRPAPAALAG
;
A
#
# COMPACT_ATOMS: atom_id res chain seq x y z
N MET A 1 2.81 17.12 23.80
CA MET A 1 2.27 16.26 22.72
C MET A 1 3.34 16.12 21.67
N THR A 2 3.96 14.94 21.55
CA THR A 2 4.94 14.64 20.50
C THR A 2 4.21 14.57 19.17
N ALA A 3 4.55 15.43 18.22
CA ALA A 3 4.02 15.36 16.86
C ALA A 3 4.34 13.97 16.29
N GLN A 4 3.30 13.21 15.93
CA GLN A 4 3.46 11.89 15.36
C GLN A 4 4.15 12.06 14.01
N ARG A 5 5.42 11.62 13.91
CA ARG A 5 6.15 11.61 12.64
C ARG A 5 5.57 10.52 11.75
N LEU A 6 4.75 10.94 10.79
CA LEU A 6 4.28 10.08 9.71
C LEU A 6 5.43 9.82 8.71
N ARG A 7 5.37 8.71 7.97
CA ARG A 7 6.26 8.40 6.84
C ARG A 7 5.48 7.95 5.61
N VAL A 8 6.07 8.09 4.43
CA VAL A 8 5.51 7.52 3.20
C VAL A 8 5.45 5.99 3.30
N GLY A 9 4.37 5.40 2.81
CA GLY A 9 4.07 3.98 2.94
C GLY A 9 3.50 3.57 4.29
N GLN A 10 3.32 4.49 5.24
CA GLN A 10 2.74 4.17 6.54
C GLN A 10 1.23 3.97 6.44
N LEU A 11 0.74 2.90 7.07
CA LEU A 11 -0.68 2.69 7.32
C LEU A 11 -1.19 3.68 8.37
N VAL A 12 -2.27 4.38 8.06
CA VAL A 12 -2.90 5.39 8.91
C VAL A 12 -4.40 5.12 9.04
N SER A 13 -4.99 5.73 10.05
CA SER A 13 -6.44 5.75 10.27
C SER A 13 -6.85 7.15 10.71
N ALA A 14 -8.13 7.48 10.55
CA ALA A 14 -8.66 8.74 11.04
C ALA A 14 -8.58 8.76 12.59
N CYS A 15 -8.00 9.81 13.18
CA CYS A 15 -8.09 10.01 14.62
C CYS A 15 -9.53 10.36 15.06
N ASP A 16 -10.25 11.06 14.17
CA ASP A 16 -11.66 11.41 14.30
C ASP A 16 -12.35 11.16 12.93
N PRO A 17 -13.05 10.02 12.76
CA PRO A 17 -13.70 9.66 11.51
C PRO A 17 -14.74 10.68 11.03
N ASP A 18 -15.49 11.29 11.96
CA ASP A 18 -16.59 12.20 11.62
C ASP A 18 -16.00 13.53 11.09
N ALA A 19 -15.03 14.09 11.80
CA ALA A 19 -14.33 15.29 11.36
C ALA A 19 -13.57 15.08 10.03
N LEU A 20 -13.09 13.86 9.77
CA LEU A 20 -12.39 13.54 8.53
C LEU A 20 -13.35 13.37 7.35
N ALA A 21 -14.54 12.78 7.58
CA ALA A 21 -15.59 12.64 6.56
C ALA A 21 -16.08 14.00 6.03
N GLU A 22 -16.12 15.03 6.87
CA GLU A 22 -16.47 16.39 6.43
C GLU A 22 -15.40 17.02 5.51
N ARG A 23 -14.14 16.59 5.63
CA ARG A 23 -13.01 17.20 4.93
C ARG A 23 -12.51 16.40 3.74
N CYS A 24 -12.78 15.11 3.70
CA CYS A 24 -12.30 14.20 2.68
C CYS A 24 -13.48 13.48 2.03
N PRO A 25 -14.00 13.96 0.89
CA PRO A 25 -15.15 13.36 0.23
C PRO A 25 -14.94 11.89 -0.21
N SER A 26 -13.67 11.51 -0.43
CA SER A 26 -13.30 10.14 -0.78
C SER A 26 -13.24 9.22 0.45
N TYR A 27 -13.13 9.78 1.66
CA TYR A 27 -13.22 9.00 2.89
C TYR A 27 -14.65 8.58 3.16
N SER A 28 -14.84 7.30 3.44
CA SER A 28 -16.10 6.78 3.96
C SER A 28 -15.87 6.14 5.32
N VAL A 29 -16.90 6.03 6.15
CA VAL A 29 -16.84 5.29 7.43
C VAL A 29 -16.46 3.81 7.21
N ARG A 30 -16.61 3.30 5.98
CA ARG A 30 -16.17 1.95 5.59
C ARG A 30 -14.68 1.88 5.22
N SER A 31 -14.02 3.03 5.02
CA SER A 31 -12.60 3.15 4.72
C SER A 31 -11.79 3.14 6.02
N ARG A 32 -11.53 1.95 6.57
CA ARG A 32 -10.87 1.81 7.89
C ARG A 32 -9.42 2.29 7.89
N HIS A 33 -8.73 2.12 6.77
CA HIS A 33 -7.30 2.43 6.68
C HIS A 33 -6.99 3.25 5.43
N GLY A 34 -5.94 4.07 5.54
CA GLY A 34 -5.32 4.76 4.42
C GLY A 34 -3.82 4.54 4.44
N ILE A 35 -3.17 4.86 3.34
CA ILE A 35 -1.71 4.79 3.20
C ILE A 35 -1.20 6.17 2.82
N VAL A 36 -0.20 6.65 3.55
CA VAL A 36 0.50 7.91 3.24
C VAL A 36 1.30 7.73 1.96
N VAL A 37 1.01 8.53 0.94
CA VAL A 37 1.71 8.51 -0.36
C VAL A 37 2.71 9.65 -0.53
N ALA A 38 2.51 10.76 0.18
CA ALA A 38 3.46 11.87 0.23
C ALA A 38 3.29 12.67 1.52
N LEU A 39 4.34 13.40 1.91
CA LEU A 39 4.33 14.33 3.03
C LEU A 39 4.71 15.73 2.53
N ILE A 40 3.94 16.73 2.93
CA ILE A 40 4.15 18.13 2.56
C ILE A 40 4.03 18.95 3.84
N GLU A 41 5.17 19.28 4.45
CA GLU A 41 5.24 20.03 5.72
C GLU A 41 4.39 19.42 6.85
N ARG A 42 3.20 20.00 7.11
CA ARG A 42 2.23 19.57 8.15
C ARG A 42 1.05 18.78 7.57
N GLN A 43 1.09 18.46 6.29
CA GLN A 43 0.07 17.72 5.58
C GLN A 43 0.60 16.38 5.08
N ALA A 44 -0.30 15.44 4.94
CA ALA A 44 -0.06 14.13 4.36
C ALA A 44 -1.04 13.91 3.23
N ALA A 45 -0.52 13.46 2.09
CA ALA A 45 -1.31 12.94 1.00
C ALA A 45 -1.60 11.46 1.30
N VAL A 46 -2.87 11.07 1.30
CA VAL A 46 -3.33 9.73 1.71
C VAL A 46 -4.22 9.14 0.63
N LYS A 47 -4.00 7.87 0.29
CA LYS A 47 -4.95 7.06 -0.46
C LYS A 47 -5.69 6.15 0.50
N TRP A 48 -7.02 6.22 0.51
CA TRP A 48 -7.84 5.39 1.36
C TRP A 48 -8.10 4.02 0.75
N ILE A 49 -8.29 3.03 1.61
CA ILE A 49 -8.68 1.68 1.25
C ILE A 49 -10.12 1.49 1.69
N ASP A 50 -11.00 1.10 0.77
CA ASP A 50 -12.38 0.72 1.04
C ASP A 50 -12.69 -0.68 0.50
N TYR A 51 -13.95 -1.11 0.57
CA TYR A 51 -14.37 -2.43 0.11
C TYR A 51 -14.16 -2.66 -1.40
N ARG A 52 -14.02 -1.60 -2.19
CA ARG A 52 -13.66 -1.67 -3.61
C ARG A 52 -12.17 -1.82 -3.81
N GLY A 53 -11.35 -1.53 -2.80
CA GLY A 53 -9.90 -1.65 -2.80
C GLY A 53 -9.25 -0.29 -2.55
N LEU A 54 -8.06 -0.10 -3.12
CA LEU A 54 -7.39 1.19 -3.09
C LEU A 54 -8.17 2.22 -3.89
N GLN A 55 -8.46 3.36 -3.28
CA GLN A 55 -9.07 4.49 -3.99
C GLN A 55 -8.09 5.13 -4.96
N HIS A 56 -8.60 5.60 -6.10
CA HIS A 56 -7.77 6.25 -7.11
C HIS A 56 -7.31 7.64 -6.63
N ASP A 57 -8.24 8.38 -6.01
CA ASP A 57 -8.03 9.75 -5.59
C ASP A 57 -7.18 9.83 -4.32
N THR A 58 -6.27 10.80 -4.33
CA THR A 58 -5.42 11.11 -3.18
C THR A 58 -6.01 12.29 -2.42
N CYS A 59 -6.17 12.15 -1.12
CA CYS A 59 -6.70 13.18 -0.23
C CYS A 59 -5.56 13.82 0.55
N VAL A 60 -5.44 15.15 0.51
CA VAL A 60 -4.42 15.89 1.28
C VAL A 60 -5.03 16.38 2.58
N LEU A 61 -4.48 15.90 3.70
CA LEU A 61 -5.05 16.13 5.04
C LEU A 61 -3.99 16.65 6.01
N PRO A 62 -4.36 17.47 7.01
CA PRO A 62 -3.46 17.78 8.11
C PRO A 62 -2.99 16.50 8.80
N ALA A 63 -1.67 16.36 9.01
CA ALA A 63 -1.10 15.18 9.65
C ALA A 63 -1.67 14.91 11.06
N ALA A 64 -2.13 15.97 11.75
CA ALA A 64 -2.76 15.87 13.07
C ALA A 64 -4.13 15.17 13.06
N MET A 65 -4.78 15.00 11.89
CA MET A 65 -6.02 14.24 11.77
C MET A 65 -5.78 12.73 11.57
N LEU A 66 -4.52 12.32 11.42
CA LEU A 66 -4.13 10.96 11.11
C LEU A 66 -3.40 10.34 12.31
N CYS A 67 -3.81 9.13 12.62
CA CYS A 67 -3.23 8.29 13.65
C CYS A 67 -2.58 7.09 12.96
N ALA A 68 -1.49 6.54 13.53
CA ALA A 68 -0.92 5.29 13.04
C ALA A 68 -2.00 4.20 13.05
N GLY A 69 -2.22 3.58 11.89
CA GLY A 69 -3.20 2.51 11.74
C GLY A 69 -2.64 1.19 12.27
N THR A 70 -3.48 0.41 12.94
CA THR A 70 -3.17 -0.97 13.31
C THR A 70 -4.17 -1.91 12.65
N LEU A 71 -3.67 -2.97 12.03
CA LEU A 71 -4.51 -4.08 11.59
C LEU A 71 -5.01 -4.81 12.84
N ASP A 72 -6.33 -4.93 13.00
CA ASP A 72 -6.92 -5.70 14.09
C ASP A 72 -6.46 -7.17 14.00
N ALA A 73 -6.07 -7.76 15.14
CA ALA A 73 -5.66 -9.16 15.19
C ALA A 73 -6.79 -10.11 14.76
N ALA A 74 -8.06 -9.71 14.94
CA ALA A 74 -9.22 -10.49 14.49
C ALA A 74 -9.40 -10.51 12.97
N ALA A 75 -8.86 -9.51 12.24
CA ALA A 75 -8.86 -9.47 10.77
C ALA A 75 -7.86 -10.46 10.14
N ARG A 76 -6.84 -10.88 10.90
CA ARG A 76 -5.78 -11.80 10.42
C ARG A 76 -6.27 -13.21 10.15
N THR A 77 -7.35 -13.63 10.82
CA THR A 77 -7.75 -15.05 10.87
C THR A 77 -8.65 -15.49 9.70
N ARG A 78 -9.16 -14.55 8.88
CA ARG A 78 -10.22 -14.84 7.89
C ARG A 78 -9.81 -14.75 6.43
N VAL A 79 -8.62 -14.23 6.14
CA VAL A 79 -8.07 -14.30 4.79
C VAL A 79 -7.63 -15.74 4.54
N ILE A 80 -8.18 -16.38 3.50
CA ILE A 80 -7.99 -17.81 3.23
C ILE A 80 -6.50 -18.11 3.14
N HIS A 81 -5.98 -18.74 4.19
CA HIS A 81 -4.59 -19.09 4.37
C HIS A 81 -4.16 -20.12 3.32
N CYS A 82 -3.39 -19.68 2.33
CA CYS A 82 -2.34 -20.55 1.80
C CYS A 82 -1.24 -20.61 2.86
N ARG A 83 -1.23 -21.69 3.66
CA ARG A 83 -0.29 -22.04 4.74
C ARG A 83 0.98 -21.19 4.79
N ARG A 84 0.97 -20.16 5.64
CA ARG A 84 2.18 -19.65 6.30
C ARG A 84 1.97 -19.95 7.78
N THR A 85 2.84 -20.77 8.36
CA THR A 85 2.84 -21.01 9.81
C THR A 85 2.98 -19.65 10.48
N ASP A 86 1.98 -19.32 11.28
CA ASP A 86 1.69 -17.98 11.77
C ASP A 86 2.76 -17.54 12.78
N THR A 87 3.87 -16.99 12.29
CA THR A 87 4.76 -16.22 13.15
C THR A 87 4.10 -14.86 13.30
N ALA A 88 3.33 -14.70 14.39
CA ALA A 88 2.74 -13.44 14.80
C ALA A 88 3.73 -12.31 14.51
N LEU A 89 3.41 -11.42 13.55
CA LEU A 89 4.27 -10.28 13.21
C LEU A 89 4.52 -9.50 14.50
N PRO A 90 5.74 -9.56 15.07
CA PRO A 90 5.98 -8.95 16.36
C PRO A 90 5.78 -7.44 16.20
N CYS A 91 5.03 -6.82 17.12
CA CYS A 91 5.00 -5.37 17.30
C CYS A 91 6.40 -4.90 17.72
N LEU A 92 7.35 -4.89 16.78
CA LEU A 92 8.70 -4.43 16.97
C LEU A 92 8.88 -3.13 16.22
N THR A 93 9.45 -2.20 16.97
CA THR A 93 9.87 -0.82 16.72
C THR A 93 10.01 -0.48 15.24
N PRO A 94 9.40 0.60 14.74
CA PRO A 94 9.56 1.03 13.36
C PRO A 94 11.06 1.15 13.04
N VAL A 95 11.48 0.53 11.93
CA VAL A 95 12.84 0.73 11.42
C VAL A 95 13.02 2.24 11.22
N LEU A 96 14.08 2.78 11.82
CA LEU A 96 14.47 4.18 11.68
C LEU A 96 15.01 4.35 10.25
N VAL A 97 14.10 4.55 9.30
CA VAL A 97 14.46 4.92 7.93
C VAL A 97 14.81 6.41 7.93
N PRO A 98 15.93 6.83 7.32
CA PRO A 98 16.23 8.24 7.11
C PRO A 98 15.05 8.92 6.40
N SER A 99 14.65 10.10 6.86
CA SER A 99 13.50 10.84 6.32
C SER A 99 13.62 11.14 4.82
N ASP A 100 14.84 11.09 4.28
CA ASP A 100 15.17 11.48 2.90
C ASP A 100 15.48 10.27 1.99
N ALA A 101 15.39 9.04 2.48
CA ALA A 101 15.61 7.87 1.65
C ALA A 101 14.44 7.72 0.66
N GLU A 102 14.69 7.55 -0.63
CA GLU A 102 13.61 7.30 -1.60
C GLU A 102 12.98 5.91 -1.38
N PRO A 103 11.65 5.76 -1.50
CA PRO A 103 11.00 4.47 -1.40
C PRO A 103 11.31 3.60 -2.63
N THR A 104 11.72 2.36 -2.40
CA THR A 104 12.25 1.46 -3.44
C THR A 104 11.31 0.33 -3.83
N ILE A 105 10.18 0.20 -3.14
CA ILE A 105 9.18 -0.86 -3.36
C ILE A 105 7.86 -0.19 -3.72
N GLU A 106 7.14 -0.71 -4.71
CA GLU A 106 5.78 -0.29 -5.05
C GLU A 106 4.80 -1.46 -5.00
N ILE A 107 3.52 -1.16 -4.75
CA ILE A 107 2.44 -2.11 -5.02
C ILE A 107 1.94 -1.88 -6.44
N ARG A 108 1.82 -2.96 -7.22
CA ARG A 108 1.20 -2.94 -8.55
C ARG A 108 -0.12 -3.68 -8.57
N GLU A 109 -1.03 -3.20 -9.40
CA GLU A 109 -2.31 -3.84 -9.68
C GLU A 109 -2.25 -4.52 -11.05
N LEU A 110 -2.39 -5.84 -11.07
CA LEU A 110 -2.63 -6.62 -12.27
C LEU A 110 -4.10 -7.02 -12.33
N ARG A 111 -4.83 -6.54 -13.33
CA ARG A 111 -6.23 -6.89 -13.58
C ARG A 111 -6.32 -7.89 -14.71
N ILE A 112 -6.95 -9.03 -14.46
CA ILE A 112 -7.13 -10.13 -15.42
C ILE A 112 -8.62 -10.31 -15.70
N THR A 113 -8.99 -10.20 -16.96
CA THR A 113 -10.33 -10.48 -17.50
C THR A 113 -10.24 -11.67 -18.45
N SER A 114 -11.39 -12.20 -18.90
CA SER A 114 -11.42 -13.27 -19.91
C SER A 114 -10.72 -12.90 -21.23
N SER A 115 -10.66 -11.61 -21.57
CA SER A 115 -10.13 -11.14 -22.87
C SER A 115 -8.76 -10.47 -22.78
N ARG A 116 -8.33 -10.01 -21.62
CA ARG A 116 -7.08 -9.23 -21.45
C ARG A 116 -6.55 -9.23 -20.03
N SER A 117 -5.24 -9.02 -19.91
CA SER A 117 -4.58 -8.59 -18.68
C SER A 117 -4.12 -7.14 -18.80
N THR A 118 -4.13 -6.40 -17.71
CA THR A 118 -3.65 -5.01 -17.66
C THR A 118 -2.93 -4.78 -16.34
N GLU A 119 -1.68 -4.36 -16.41
CA GLU A 119 -0.88 -4.01 -15.24
C GLU A 119 -0.84 -2.48 -15.10
N SER A 120 -0.98 -2.00 -13.86
CA SER A 120 -1.01 -0.58 -13.55
C SER A 120 -0.33 -0.29 -12.22
N ARG A 121 0.27 0.90 -12.11
CA ARG A 121 0.85 1.38 -10.85
C ARG A 121 -0.26 1.87 -9.94
N THR A 122 -0.19 1.51 -8.66
CA THR A 122 -1.14 2.03 -7.65
C THR A 122 -0.75 3.42 -7.14
N GLY A 123 0.53 3.80 -7.30
CA GLY A 123 1.13 5.00 -6.70
C GLY A 123 1.47 4.83 -5.22
N LEU A 124 1.34 3.63 -4.66
CA LEU A 124 1.80 3.31 -3.32
C LEU A 124 3.26 2.87 -3.35
N THR A 125 4.10 3.55 -2.59
CA THR A 125 5.53 3.26 -2.49
C THR A 125 5.97 3.12 -1.04
N PHE A 126 6.94 2.26 -0.79
CA PHE A 126 7.37 1.85 0.54
C PHE A 126 8.89 1.76 0.64
N HIS A 127 9.43 2.06 1.82
CA HIS A 127 10.86 1.86 2.11
C HIS A 127 11.19 0.43 2.54
N THR A 128 10.19 -0.32 3.04
CA THR A 128 10.39 -1.69 3.54
C THR A 128 9.33 -2.64 2.99
N VAL A 129 9.74 -3.89 2.72
CA VAL A 129 8.82 -4.97 2.33
C VAL A 129 7.77 -5.19 3.41
N ARG A 130 8.14 -4.99 4.68
CA ARG A 130 7.22 -5.13 5.82
C ARG A 130 6.07 -4.13 5.75
N ASP A 131 6.35 -2.84 5.53
CA ASP A 131 5.30 -1.82 5.42
C ASP A 131 4.41 -2.10 4.19
N ALA A 132 5.02 -2.55 3.08
CA ALA A 132 4.30 -2.92 1.88
C ALA A 132 3.38 -4.14 2.09
N ASN A 133 3.83 -5.18 2.80
CA ASN A 133 3.00 -6.33 3.14
C ASN A 133 1.88 -5.96 4.12
N VAL A 134 2.11 -5.01 5.04
CA VAL A 134 1.05 -4.46 5.91
C VAL A 134 -0.02 -3.76 5.08
N ALA A 135 0.36 -2.97 4.07
CA ALA A 135 -0.56 -2.35 3.14
C ALA A 135 -1.34 -3.38 2.31
N LEU A 136 -0.68 -4.43 1.80
CA LEU A 136 -1.33 -5.53 1.12
C LEU A 136 -2.35 -6.25 2.02
N HIS A 137 -2.00 -6.50 3.28
CA HIS A 137 -2.94 -7.10 4.23
C HIS A 137 -4.14 -6.20 4.50
N ALA A 138 -3.96 -4.88 4.57
CA ALA A 138 -5.07 -3.93 4.69
C ALA A 138 -6.00 -3.96 3.46
N LEU A 139 -5.43 -4.12 2.25
CA LEU A 139 -6.19 -4.29 1.01
C LEU A 139 -7.00 -5.59 1.03
N ALA A 140 -6.39 -6.70 1.43
CA ALA A 140 -7.08 -7.98 1.57
C ALA A 140 -8.24 -7.89 2.58
N ASP A 141 -8.00 -7.34 3.77
CA ASP A 141 -9.03 -7.20 4.81
C ASP A 141 -10.24 -6.38 4.32
N ALA A 142 -9.98 -5.23 3.71
CA ALA A 142 -11.05 -4.40 3.17
C ALA A 142 -11.87 -5.12 2.09
N GLN A 143 -11.24 -6.05 1.35
CA GLN A 143 -11.85 -6.79 0.26
C GLN A 143 -12.27 -8.22 0.64
N GLU A 144 -12.34 -8.55 1.94
CA GLU A 144 -12.70 -9.90 2.45
C GLU A 144 -14.01 -10.42 1.84
N ALA A 145 -15.02 -9.54 1.68
CA ALA A 145 -16.31 -9.88 1.09
C ALA A 145 -16.22 -10.43 -0.36
N PHE A 146 -15.08 -10.26 -1.03
CA PHE A 146 -14.79 -10.72 -2.38
C PHE A 146 -13.83 -11.92 -2.42
N GLN A 147 -13.80 -12.73 -1.35
CA GLN A 147 -12.99 -13.94 -1.24
C GLN A 147 -11.50 -13.69 -1.53
N SER A 148 -10.99 -12.56 -1.07
CA SER A 148 -9.58 -12.23 -1.25
C SER A 148 -8.69 -13.28 -0.59
N THR A 149 -7.61 -13.66 -1.27
CA THR A 149 -6.56 -14.52 -0.71
C THR A 149 -5.30 -13.68 -0.51
N PHE A 150 -4.57 -13.93 0.58
CA PHE A 150 -3.30 -13.30 0.90
C PHE A 150 -2.28 -14.38 1.24
N GLY A 151 -1.06 -14.23 0.74
CA GLY A 151 0.01 -15.15 1.05
C GLY A 151 1.31 -14.81 0.34
N PRO A 152 2.36 -15.63 0.53
CA PRO A 152 3.65 -15.41 -0.10
C PRO A 152 3.54 -15.38 -1.63
N ASP A 153 4.27 -14.49 -2.27
CA ASP A 153 4.42 -14.49 -3.73
C ASP A 153 5.73 -15.20 -4.13
N PRO A 154 5.68 -16.49 -4.52
CA PRO A 154 6.89 -17.23 -4.90
C PRO A 154 7.52 -16.72 -6.20
N ALA A 155 6.77 -15.96 -7.01
CA ALA A 155 7.24 -15.42 -8.28
C ALA A 155 7.72 -13.98 -8.17
N SER A 156 7.68 -13.38 -6.97
CA SER A 156 8.09 -11.99 -6.78
C SER A 156 9.61 -11.84 -6.86
N ALA A 157 10.05 -10.76 -7.52
CA ALA A 157 11.43 -10.31 -7.48
C ALA A 157 11.80 -9.70 -6.11
N VAL A 158 10.81 -9.35 -5.30
CA VAL A 158 10.98 -8.73 -3.98
C VAL A 158 10.99 -9.82 -2.91
N SER A 159 12.15 -10.03 -2.26
CA SER A 159 12.30 -11.06 -1.23
C SER A 159 11.35 -10.85 -0.05
N GLY A 160 10.60 -11.90 0.32
CA GLY A 160 9.62 -11.86 1.41
C GLY A 160 8.30 -11.17 1.07
N ALA A 161 8.07 -10.84 -0.20
CA ALA A 161 6.82 -10.25 -0.66
C ALA A 161 5.63 -11.20 -0.48
N ASP A 162 4.53 -10.63 -0.02
CA ASP A 162 3.22 -11.25 -0.10
C ASP A 162 2.47 -10.74 -1.36
N THR A 163 1.39 -11.40 -1.73
CA THR A 163 0.47 -11.02 -2.80
C THR A 163 -0.97 -11.12 -2.30
N VAL A 164 -1.84 -10.27 -2.85
CA VAL A 164 -3.29 -10.33 -2.64
C VAL A 164 -3.94 -10.67 -3.96
N VAL A 165 -4.81 -11.67 -3.98
CA VAL A 165 -5.66 -11.99 -5.12
C VAL A 165 -7.11 -11.78 -4.72
N VAL A 166 -7.85 -11.01 -5.51
CA VAL A 166 -9.26 -10.66 -5.27
C VAL A 166 -10.09 -11.15 -6.44
N TYR A 167 -11.03 -12.03 -6.16
CA TYR A 167 -11.89 -12.62 -7.18
C TYR A 167 -13.19 -11.83 -7.29
N ARG A 168 -13.43 -11.23 -8.46
CA ARG A 168 -14.70 -10.58 -8.77
C ARG A 168 -15.37 -11.32 -9.91
N THR A 169 -16.68 -11.14 -10.02
CA THR A 169 -17.53 -11.86 -10.99
C THR A 169 -17.03 -11.75 -12.45
N LEU A 170 -16.42 -10.62 -12.82
CA LEU A 170 -16.01 -10.34 -14.20
C LEU A 170 -14.48 -10.28 -14.39
N TYR A 171 -13.70 -10.24 -13.30
CA TYR A 171 -12.26 -10.10 -13.36
C TYR A 171 -11.61 -10.50 -12.04
N THR A 172 -10.33 -10.83 -12.12
CA THR A 172 -9.46 -11.03 -10.96
C THR A 172 -8.51 -9.85 -10.85
N THR A 173 -8.32 -9.34 -9.63
CA THR A 173 -7.29 -8.35 -9.34
C THR A 173 -6.20 -8.97 -8.51
N ILE A 174 -4.94 -8.78 -8.90
CA ILE A 174 -3.76 -9.22 -8.16
C ILE A 174 -2.98 -7.99 -7.74
N TYR A 175 -2.76 -7.82 -6.44
CA TYR A 175 -1.85 -6.83 -5.89
C TYR A 175 -0.55 -7.50 -5.48
N ARG A 176 0.56 -7.09 -6.09
CA ARG A 176 1.89 -7.66 -5.85
C ARG A 176 2.92 -6.57 -5.64
N LEU A 177 3.99 -6.91 -4.93
CA LEU A 177 5.13 -6.02 -4.76
C LEU A 177 6.05 -6.08 -5.97
N ASP A 178 6.58 -4.92 -6.34
CA ASP A 178 7.64 -4.78 -7.34
C ASP A 178 8.66 -3.75 -6.85
N HIS A 179 9.84 -3.74 -7.46
CA HIS A 179 10.79 -2.66 -7.25
C HIS A 179 10.34 -1.42 -7.99
N CYS A 180 10.42 -0.26 -7.33
CA CYS A 180 10.31 1.02 -8.03
C CYS A 180 11.35 1.02 -9.15
N ALA A 181 10.92 1.22 -10.40
CA ALA A 181 11.85 1.42 -11.49
C ALA A 181 12.75 2.60 -11.10
N THR A 182 14.05 2.36 -10.92
CA THR A 182 15.00 3.46 -10.83
C THR A 182 14.78 4.30 -12.08
N ALA A 183 14.55 5.60 -11.91
CA ALA A 183 14.61 6.51 -13.04
C ALA A 183 16.01 6.34 -13.63
N GLY A 184 16.12 5.53 -14.69
CA GLY A 184 17.37 5.33 -15.37
C GLY A 184 17.81 6.70 -15.85
N PHE A 185 18.86 7.24 -15.24
CA PHE A 185 19.67 8.25 -15.90
C PHE A 185 20.11 7.61 -17.21
N SER A 186 19.39 7.92 -18.29
CA SER A 186 19.85 7.70 -19.64
C SER A 186 21.08 8.57 -19.81
N ARG A 187 22.25 8.01 -19.47
CA ARG A 187 23.53 8.57 -19.87
C ARG A 187 23.50 8.66 -21.39
N PRO A 188 23.57 9.87 -21.99
CA PRO A 188 23.64 9.97 -23.44
C PRO A 188 24.88 9.19 -23.90
N ALA A 189 24.71 8.38 -24.93
CA ALA A 189 25.81 7.68 -25.57
C ALA A 189 26.89 8.71 -25.96
N PRO A 190 28.19 8.41 -25.76
CA PRO A 190 29.23 9.31 -26.22
C PRO A 190 29.08 9.47 -27.74
N ALA A 191 28.90 10.71 -28.19
CA ALA A 191 28.92 11.04 -29.61
C ALA A 191 30.22 10.49 -30.19
N ALA A 192 30.10 9.58 -31.16
CA ALA A 192 31.22 9.15 -31.97
C ALA A 192 31.75 10.40 -32.70
N LEU A 193 32.96 10.83 -32.33
CA LEU A 193 33.76 11.75 -33.13
C LEU A 193 34.10 11.01 -34.43
N ALA A 194 33.37 11.33 -35.49
CA ALA A 194 33.80 11.03 -36.84
C ALA A 194 34.92 12.04 -37.20
N GLY A 195 36.14 11.51 -37.32
CA GLY A 195 37.27 12.14 -37.99
C GLY A 195 37.67 11.28 -39.18
#